data_AF-A0A314UYG8-F1
#
_entry.id   AF-A0A314UYG8-F1
#
_cell.length_a   1.000
_cell.length_b   1.000
_cell.length_c   1.000
_cell.angle_alpha   90.00
_cell.angle_beta   90.00
_cell.angle_gamma   90.00
#
_symmetry.space_group_name_H-M   'P 1'
#
loop_
_entity.id
_entity.type
_entity.pdbx_description
1 polymer ?
#
loop_
_entity_poly.entity_id
_entity_poly.type
_entity_poly.pdbx_seq_one_letter_code
_entity_poly.pdbx_strand_id
1 'polypeptide(L)' 'MSNLEFLNIAECLRLETLPQGIEHLTKLEGYRFQSVSKQFTESIQEGGVDHPMMLLVQERCKKPT' A
#
# COMPACT_ATOMS: atom_id res chain seq x y z
N MET A 1 11.81 -4.55 13.39
CA MET A 1 11.53 -5.28 12.13
C MET A 1 10.12 -5.81 12.22
N SER A 2 9.23 -5.41 11.31
CA SER A 2 7.85 -5.90 11.28
C SER A 2 7.79 -7.26 10.61
N ASN A 3 7.08 -8.22 11.20
CA ASN A 3 6.78 -9.52 10.58
C ASN A 3 5.43 -9.54 9.87
N LEU A 4 4.89 -8.36 9.53
CA LEU A 4 3.58 -8.27 8.91
C LEU A 4 3.63 -8.78 7.46
N GLU A 5 2.94 -9.88 7.21
CA GLU A 5 2.85 -10.53 5.89
C GLU A 5 1.65 -10.02 5.08
N PHE A 6 0.56 -9.62 5.75
CA PHE A 6 -0.63 -9.10 5.09
C PHE A 6 -1.12 -7.80 5.73
N LEU A 7 -1.32 -6.77 4.91
CA LEU A 7 -1.85 -5.47 5.33
C LEU A 7 -3.28 -5.30 4.79
N ASN A 8 -4.25 -5.17 5.67
CA ASN A 8 -5.63 -4.83 5.29
C ASN A 8 -5.99 -3.46 5.87
N ILE A 9 -6.29 -2.50 5.00
CA ILE A 9 -6.86 -1.22 5.38
C ILE A 9 -8.25 -1.14 4.73
N ALA A 10 -9.27 -1.20 5.58
CA ALA A 10 -10.65 -1.14 5.18
C ALA A 10 -11.38 0.02 5.87
N GLU A 11 -12.33 0.64 5.18
CA GLU A 11 -13.25 1.66 5.72
C GLU A 11 -12.54 2.92 6.27
N CYS A 12 -11.32 3.18 5.79
CA CYS A 12 -10.53 4.34 6.16
C CYS A 12 -10.78 5.49 5.17
N LEU A 13 -11.97 6.09 5.23
CA LEU A 13 -12.42 7.13 4.29
C LEU A 13 -11.65 8.46 4.39
N ARG A 14 -10.86 8.64 5.46
CA ARG A 14 -9.98 9.81 5.68
C ARG A 14 -8.51 9.52 5.37
N LEU A 15 -8.18 8.31 4.94
CA LEU A 15 -6.83 8.00 4.49
C LEU A 15 -6.61 8.71 3.16
N GLU A 16 -5.61 9.57 3.06
CA GLU A 16 -5.34 10.36 1.85
C GLU A 16 -4.05 9.96 1.15
N THR A 17 -3.12 9.34 1.88
CA THR A 17 -1.81 8.94 1.38
C THR A 17 -1.42 7.56 1.91
N LEU A 18 -0.40 6.95 1.31
CA LEU A 18 0.23 5.73 1.82
C LEU A 18 0.69 5.95 3.27
N PRO A 19 0.44 5.00 4.19
CA PRO A 19 0.95 5.12 5.55
C PRO A 19 2.47 5.23 5.56
N GLN A 20 3.00 6.22 6.26
CA GLN A 20 4.44 6.36 6.46
C GLN A 20 5.01 5.07 7.10
N GLY A 21 6.11 4.58 6.55
CA GLY A 21 6.78 3.39 7.05
C GLY A 21 6.34 2.08 6.39
N ILE A 22 5.43 2.10 5.42
CA ILE A 22 5.09 0.93 4.59
C ILE A 22 6.29 0.41 3.78
N GLU A 23 7.29 1.25 3.54
CA GLU A 23 8.59 0.85 2.98
C GLU A 23 9.33 -0.15 3.89
N HIS A 24 9.14 -0.06 5.21
CA HIS A 24 9.79 -0.91 6.21
C HIS A 24 9.09 -2.26 6.42
N LEU A 25 7.92 -2.48 5.80
CA LEU A 25 7.22 -3.77 5.83
C LEU A 25 7.85 -4.74 4.84
N THR A 26 9.09 -5.17 5.13
CA THR A 26 9.91 -5.98 4.22
C THR A 26 9.43 -7.42 4.05
N LYS A 27 8.57 -7.92 4.95
CA LYS A 27 7.94 -9.25 4.87
C LYS A 27 6.54 -9.22 4.27
N LEU A 28 6.08 -8.07 3.77
CA LEU A 28 4.73 -7.94 3.24
C LEU A 28 4.60 -8.74 1.93
N GLU A 29 3.72 -9.75 1.94
CA GLU A 29 3.41 -10.60 0.79
C GLU A 29 2.08 -10.23 0.12
N GLY A 30 1.21 -9.51 0.82
CA GLY A 30 -0.07 -9.09 0.27
C GLY A 30 -0.64 -7.87 0.96
N TYR A 31 -1.52 -7.16 0.24
CA TYR A 31 -2.22 -6.02 0.77
C TYR A 31 -3.65 -5.94 0.23
N ARG A 32 -4.52 -5.24 0.97
CA ARG A 32 -5.86 -4.86 0.56
C ARG A 32 -6.16 -3.45 1.03
N PHE A 33 -6.59 -2.60 0.10
CA PHE A 33 -7.18 -1.29 0.37
C PHE A 33 -8.63 -1.33 -0.08
N GLN A 34 -9.57 -1.16 0.85
CA GLN A 34 -11.02 -1.23 0.57
C GLN A 34 -11.75 -0.07 1.23
N SER A 35 -12.71 0.54 0.53
CA SER A 35 -13.49 1.68 1.05
C SER A 35 -12.58 2.77 1.64
N VAL A 36 -11.53 3.13 0.90
CA VAL A 36 -10.59 4.21 1.19
C VAL A 36 -11.00 5.48 0.44
N SER A 37 -10.40 6.62 0.79
CA SER A 37 -10.75 7.88 0.12
C SER A 37 -10.39 7.86 -1.36
N LYS A 38 -11.08 8.71 -2.13
CA LYS A 38 -10.73 8.98 -3.53
C LYS A 38 -9.31 9.52 -3.65
N GLN A 39 -8.91 10.43 -2.77
CA GLN A 39 -7.59 11.05 -2.76
C GLN A 39 -6.47 10.02 -2.57
N PHE A 40 -6.65 9.05 -1.67
CA PHE A 40 -5.71 7.93 -1.52
C PHE A 40 -5.64 7.07 -2.77
N THR A 41 -6.79 6.76 -3.35
CA THR A 41 -6.86 5.97 -4.58
C THR A 41 -6.09 6.66 -5.72
N GLU A 42 -6.25 7.97 -5.86
CA GLU A 42 -5.51 8.80 -6.83
C GLU A 42 -4.02 8.89 -6.49
N SER A 43 -3.67 8.99 -5.20
CA SER A 43 -2.28 9.10 -4.74
C SER A 43 -1.42 7.89 -5.12
N ILE A 44 -2.00 6.69 -5.09
CA ILE A 44 -1.27 5.44 -5.37
C ILE A 44 -1.31 5.03 -6.86
N GLN A 45 -2.14 5.67 -7.67
CA GLN A 45 -2.25 5.46 -9.12
C GLN A 45 -1.13 6.16 -9.89
N GLU A 46 -0.92 5.80 -11.16
CA GLU A 46 0.12 6.38 -12.01
C GLU A 46 0.06 7.92 -12.03
N GLY A 47 1.19 8.57 -11.76
CA GLY A 47 1.30 10.03 -11.62
C GLY A 47 0.95 10.58 -10.23
N GLY A 48 0.43 9.75 -9.32
CA GLY A 48 0.17 10.10 -7.93
C GLY A 48 1.45 10.15 -7.08
N VAL A 49 1.40 10.89 -5.96
CA VAL A 49 2.58 11.15 -5.11
C VAL A 49 3.12 9.89 -4.44
N ASP A 50 2.24 8.93 -4.14
CA ASP A 50 2.60 7.67 -3.50
C ASP A 50 2.86 6.54 -4.52
N HIS A 51 2.63 6.79 -5.80
CA HIS A 51 2.79 5.79 -6.85
C HIS A 51 4.15 5.09 -6.86
N PRO A 52 5.29 5.80 -6.74
CA PRO A 52 6.60 5.13 -6.72
C PRO A 52 6.74 4.16 -5.55
N MET A 53 6.19 4.51 -4.38
CA MET A 53 6.23 3.65 -3.20
C MET A 53 5.28 2.46 -3.35
N MET A 54 4.11 2.68 -3.95
CA MET A 54 3.15 1.63 -4.23
C MET A 54 3.72 0.57 -5.20
N LEU A 55 4.51 0.98 -6.20
CA LEU A 55 5.21 0.05 -7.10
C LEU A 55 6.18 -0.86 -6.31
N LEU A 56 6.93 -0.32 -5.35
CA LEU A 56 7.81 -1.13 -4.49
C LEU A 56 7.03 -2.12 -3.63
N VAL A 57 5.85 -1.72 -3.13
CA VAL A 57 4.95 -2.63 -2.41
C VAL A 57 4.44 -3.74 -3.34
N GLN A 58 4.03 -3.40 -4.57
CA GLN A 58 3.55 -4.35 -5.57
C GLN A 58 4.62 -5.36 -5.97
N GLU A 59 5.84 -4.91 -6.28
CA GLU A 59 6.95 -5.80 -6.66
C GLU A 59 7.28 -6.81 -5.56
N ARG A 60 7.21 -6.40 -4.27
CA ARG A 60 7.40 -7.33 -3.15
C ARG A 60 6.28 -8.35 -3.01
N CYS A 61 5.03 -7.94 -3.26
CA CYS A 61 3.87 -8.80 -3.14
C CYS A 61 3.67 -9.74 -4.36
N LYS A 62 4.39 -9.51 -5.47
CA LYS A 62 4.42 -10.44 -6.60
C LYS A 62 5.24 -11.67 -6.21
N LYS A 63 4.58 -12.81 -5.97
CA LYS A 63 5.26 -14.10 -5.86
C LYS A 63 5.83 -14.48 -7.24
N PRO A 64 7.09 -14.93 -7.35
CA PRO A 64 7.49 -15.69 -8.53
C PRO A 64 6.61 -16.94 -8.60
N THR A 65 5.83 -17.05 -9.67
CA THR A 65 5.05 -18.24 -10.02
C THR A 65 5.96 -19.41 -10.33
#